data_AF-A0A3M9MT77-F1
#
_entry.id   AF-A0A3M9MT77-F1
#
_cell.length_a   1.000
_cell.length_b   1.000
_cell.length_c   1.000
_cell.angle_alpha   90.00
_cell.angle_beta   90.00
_cell.angle_gamma   90.00
#
_symmetry.space_group_name_H-M   'P 1'
#
loop_
_entity.id
_entity.type
_entity.pdbx_description
1 polymer ?
#
loop_
_entity_poly.entity_id
_entity_poly.type
_entity_poly.pdbx_seq_one_letter_code
_entity_poly.pdbx_strand_id
1 'polypeptide(L)'
;MYAAFARLLSSFSITRFELLLHTQGTSADFCTWALKLKDVIPTYPTIGENMNGIIERGINEDDFLVTEIRLNAISSCIINYTSSTEYFLVDLIKWKLRDKRLLRRAMDLKDIAIKKFDIIEFEDIEKLREKYINHLAGEFSFGTLWSKKLGNTHKLFDLSFDKHSNVIKSIDSVWEQRNKLAHLNRINHLPMSFTDLNGDNLEIKDLKDNDDYLKFCIELIKTINASLDMLDKFQQRIMEKWLNF
;
A
#
# COMPACT_ATOMS: atom_id res chain seq x y z
N MET A 1 5.77 -14.82 12.21
CA MET A 1 6.22 -13.43 12.12
C MET A 1 7.12 -13.16 10.93
N TYR A 2 8.17 -13.97 10.71
CA TYR A 2 8.93 -13.92 9.45
C TYR A 2 8.01 -14.03 8.21
N ALA A 3 6.90 -14.77 8.31
CA ALA A 3 5.89 -14.84 7.27
C ALA A 3 5.15 -13.52 6.96
N ALA A 4 5.00 -12.58 7.90
CA ALA A 4 4.35 -11.28 7.61
C ALA A 4 5.29 -10.34 6.86
N PHE A 5 6.53 -10.22 7.34
CA PHE A 5 7.57 -9.43 6.68
C PHE A 5 7.97 -10.02 5.32
N ALA A 6 8.10 -11.34 5.21
CA ALA A 6 8.37 -12.00 3.93
C ALA A 6 7.23 -11.77 2.91
N ARG A 7 5.97 -11.82 3.35
CA ARG A 7 4.82 -11.45 2.49
C ARG A 7 4.93 -10.01 2.01
N LEU A 8 5.26 -9.07 2.90
CA LEU A 8 5.47 -7.67 2.55
C LEU A 8 6.60 -7.49 1.51
N LEU A 9 7.74 -8.15 1.73
CA LEU A 9 8.87 -8.14 0.79
C LEU A 9 8.48 -8.66 -0.59
N SER A 10 7.76 -9.79 -0.66
CA SER A 10 7.28 -10.34 -1.92
C SER A 10 6.32 -9.39 -2.63
N SER A 11 5.34 -8.83 -1.90
CA SER A 11 4.39 -7.85 -2.45
C SER A 11 5.12 -6.63 -3.03
N PHE A 12 6.05 -6.05 -2.28
CA PHE A 12 6.80 -4.89 -2.77
C PHE A 12 7.73 -5.25 -3.93
N SER A 13 8.27 -6.47 -3.98
CA SER A 13 9.09 -6.92 -5.11
C SER A 13 8.28 -6.97 -6.41
N ILE A 14 7.07 -7.53 -6.35
CA ILE A 14 6.16 -7.57 -7.49
C ILE A 14 5.79 -6.14 -7.92
N THR A 15 5.38 -5.30 -6.98
CA THR A 15 4.99 -3.92 -7.27
C THR A 15 6.12 -3.09 -7.89
N ARG A 16 7.36 -3.23 -7.40
CA ARG A 16 8.53 -2.57 -7.98
C ARG A 16 8.83 -3.09 -9.39
N PHE A 17 8.71 -4.40 -9.60
CA PHE A 17 8.92 -5.01 -10.90
C PHE A 17 7.90 -4.53 -11.94
N GLU A 18 6.61 -4.49 -11.58
CA GLU A 18 5.54 -3.98 -12.45
C GLU A 18 5.79 -2.53 -12.87
N LEU A 19 6.12 -1.64 -11.92
CA LEU A 19 6.48 -0.25 -12.25
C LEU A 19 7.60 -0.17 -13.29
N LEU A 20 8.69 -0.91 -13.07
CA LEU A 20 9.84 -0.89 -13.98
C LEU A 20 9.51 -1.52 -15.33
N LEU A 21 8.69 -2.57 -15.38
CA LEU A 21 8.28 -3.20 -16.63
C LEU A 21 7.59 -2.20 -17.55
N HIS A 22 6.72 -1.33 -17.01
CA HIS A 22 5.99 -0.33 -17.78
C HIS A 22 6.85 0.86 -18.25
N THR A 23 8.09 0.99 -17.77
CA THR A 23 9.08 1.95 -18.33
C THR A 23 9.65 1.47 -19.66
N GLN A 24 9.51 0.18 -19.99
CA GLN A 24 10.12 -0.41 -21.19
C GLN A 24 9.21 -0.32 -22.42
N GLY A 25 7.91 -0.10 -22.22
CA GLY A 25 6.95 0.01 -23.32
C GLY A 25 6.90 1.41 -23.92
N THR A 26 7.00 1.48 -25.25
CA THR A 26 6.80 2.71 -26.02
C THR A 26 5.39 2.77 -26.62
N SER A 27 4.95 3.94 -27.06
CA SER A 27 3.68 4.10 -27.80
C SER A 27 3.60 3.18 -29.02
N ALA A 28 4.73 2.95 -29.71
CA ALA A 28 4.80 2.04 -30.86
C ALA A 28 4.61 0.56 -30.46
N ASP A 29 5.18 0.14 -29.33
CA ASP A 29 5.00 -1.22 -28.80
C ASP A 29 3.53 -1.46 -28.44
N PHE A 30 2.91 -0.53 -27.72
CA PHE A 30 1.52 -0.67 -27.31
C PHE A 30 0.54 -0.63 -28.49
N CYS A 31 0.79 0.21 -29.51
CA CYS A 31 0.01 0.20 -30.75
C CYS A 31 0.15 -1.15 -31.48
N THR A 32 1.36 -1.71 -31.55
CA THR A 32 1.60 -3.05 -32.10
C THR A 32 0.81 -4.13 -31.36
N TRP A 33 0.73 -4.03 -30.03
CA TRP A 33 -0.08 -4.96 -29.23
C TRP A 33 -1.58 -4.78 -29.48
N ALA A 34 -2.06 -3.55 -29.61
CA ALA A 34 -3.46 -3.25 -29.93
C ALA A 34 -3.87 -3.84 -31.29
N LEU A 35 -3.01 -3.70 -32.31
CA LEU A 35 -3.22 -4.30 -33.64
C LEU A 35 -3.30 -5.83 -33.56
N LYS A 36 -2.38 -6.47 -32.83
CA LYS A 36 -2.43 -7.93 -32.62
C LYS A 36 -3.71 -8.36 -31.89
N LEU A 37 -4.16 -7.58 -30.90
CA LEU A 37 -5.39 -7.85 -30.17
C LEU A 37 -6.63 -7.70 -31.06
N LYS A 38 -6.66 -6.71 -31.96
CA LYS A 38 -7.74 -6.49 -32.93
C LYS A 38 -7.99 -7.74 -33.79
N ASP A 39 -6.94 -8.47 -34.15
CA ASP A 39 -7.05 -9.69 -34.97
C ASP A 39 -7.51 -10.91 -34.15
N VAL A 40 -7.18 -10.96 -32.86
CA VAL A 40 -7.47 -12.11 -31.99
C VAL A 40 -8.84 -12.02 -31.32
N ILE A 41 -9.24 -10.83 -30.88
CA ILE A 41 -10.44 -10.62 -30.06
C ILE A 41 -11.78 -11.03 -30.71
N PRO A 42 -11.95 -10.96 -32.05
CA PRO A 42 -13.15 -11.51 -32.69
C PRO A 42 -13.36 -13.01 -32.41
N THR A 43 -12.32 -13.76 -32.02
CA THR A 43 -12.44 -15.17 -31.59
C THR A 43 -13.03 -15.32 -30.18
N TYR A 44 -13.16 -14.23 -29.43
CA TYR A 44 -13.73 -14.14 -28.07
C TYR A 44 -14.87 -13.11 -28.02
N PRO A 45 -16.03 -13.38 -28.64
CA PRO A 45 -17.10 -12.39 -28.86
C PRO A 45 -17.64 -11.77 -27.56
N THR A 46 -17.72 -12.55 -26.47
CA THR A 46 -18.16 -12.04 -25.15
C THR A 46 -17.19 -11.03 -24.52
N ILE A 47 -15.90 -11.10 -24.88
CA ILE A 47 -14.87 -10.18 -24.42
C ILE A 47 -14.78 -8.98 -25.38
N GLY A 48 -14.90 -9.22 -26.69
CA GLY A 48 -14.70 -8.22 -27.72
C GLY A 48 -15.66 -7.04 -27.68
N GLU A 49 -16.93 -7.25 -27.34
CA GLU A 49 -17.94 -6.18 -27.24
C GLU A 49 -17.50 -5.04 -26.30
N ASN A 50 -16.77 -5.36 -25.23
CA ASN A 50 -16.34 -4.37 -24.23
C ASN A 50 -14.93 -3.82 -24.47
N MET A 51 -14.13 -4.43 -25.35
CA MET A 51 -12.73 -4.05 -25.57
C MET A 51 -12.48 -3.35 -26.90
N ASN A 52 -13.36 -3.51 -27.89
CA ASN A 52 -13.20 -2.92 -29.22
C ASN A 52 -12.95 -1.40 -29.16
N GLY A 53 -13.71 -0.67 -28.33
CA GLY A 53 -13.52 0.78 -28.19
C GLY A 53 -12.14 1.17 -27.65
N ILE A 54 -11.60 0.41 -26.68
CA ILE A 54 -10.25 0.68 -26.13
C ILE A 54 -9.16 0.34 -27.15
N ILE A 55 -9.36 -0.71 -27.95
CA ILE A 55 -8.41 -1.14 -28.98
C ILE A 55 -8.38 -0.15 -30.14
N GLU A 56 -9.54 0.32 -30.58
CA GLU A 56 -9.65 1.36 -31.60
C GLU A 56 -8.93 2.64 -31.15
N ARG A 57 -9.17 3.09 -29.91
CA ARG A 57 -8.44 4.22 -29.35
C ARG A 57 -6.95 3.96 -29.26
N GLY A 58 -6.53 2.76 -28.87
CA GLY A 58 -5.11 2.39 -28.81
C GLY A 58 -4.39 2.32 -30.15
N ILE A 59 -5.13 2.18 -31.26
CA ILE A 59 -4.57 2.23 -32.62
C ILE A 59 -4.58 3.66 -33.17
N ASN A 60 -5.62 4.43 -32.86
CA ASN A 60 -5.91 5.70 -33.51
C ASN A 60 -5.50 6.95 -32.70
N GLU A 61 -5.35 6.83 -31.38
CA GLU A 61 -4.97 7.93 -30.50
C GLU A 61 -3.51 7.78 -30.06
N ASP A 62 -2.67 8.74 -30.45
CA ASP A 62 -1.26 8.77 -30.07
C ASP A 62 -1.09 8.78 -28.55
N ASP A 63 -0.22 7.89 -28.09
CA ASP A 63 0.16 7.70 -26.69
C ASP A 63 -0.96 7.35 -25.72
N PHE A 64 -2.18 7.08 -26.19
CA PHE A 64 -3.31 6.74 -25.32
C PHE A 64 -2.99 5.53 -24.44
N LEU A 65 -2.55 4.43 -25.05
CA LEU A 65 -2.25 3.21 -24.30
C LEU A 65 -1.06 3.34 -23.36
N VAL A 66 0.03 4.01 -23.77
CA VAL A 66 1.19 4.19 -22.88
C VAL A 66 0.80 5.00 -21.65
N THR A 67 -0.01 6.05 -21.84
CA THR A 67 -0.49 6.92 -20.75
C THR A 67 -1.36 6.13 -19.77
N GLU A 68 -2.35 5.41 -20.28
CA GLU A 68 -3.27 4.60 -19.46
C GLU A 68 -2.54 3.50 -18.70
N ILE A 69 -1.63 2.78 -19.37
CA ILE A 69 -0.87 1.68 -18.76
C ILE A 69 0.05 2.21 -17.65
N ARG A 70 0.79 3.30 -17.92
CA ARG A 70 1.68 3.90 -16.92
C ARG A 70 0.93 4.46 -15.72
N LEU A 71 -0.20 5.11 -15.95
CA LEU A 71 -1.06 5.64 -14.90
C LEU A 71 -1.66 4.53 -14.04
N ASN A 72 -2.12 3.44 -14.67
CA ASN A 72 -2.61 2.26 -13.97
C ASN A 72 -1.51 1.59 -13.16
N ALA A 73 -0.29 1.50 -13.68
CA ALA A 73 0.85 0.95 -12.98
C ALA A 73 1.19 1.73 -11.70
N ILE A 74 1.25 3.07 -11.78
CA ILE A 74 1.50 3.93 -10.61
C ILE A 74 0.36 3.81 -9.60
N SER A 75 -0.89 3.90 -10.06
CA SER A 75 -2.06 3.82 -9.19
C SER A 75 -2.11 2.49 -8.45
N SER A 76 -1.90 1.39 -9.17
CA SER A 76 -1.85 0.05 -8.61
C SER A 76 -0.69 -0.09 -7.62
N CYS A 77 0.49 0.46 -7.95
CA CYS A 77 1.62 0.49 -7.04
C CYS A 77 1.28 1.20 -5.73
N ILE A 78 0.75 2.41 -5.80
CA ILE A 78 0.38 3.21 -4.62
C ILE A 78 -0.64 2.45 -3.76
N ILE A 79 -1.69 1.89 -4.38
CA ILE A 79 -2.73 1.13 -3.68
C ILE A 79 -2.16 -0.12 -3.03
N ASN A 80 -1.36 -0.91 -3.76
CA ASN A 80 -0.77 -2.15 -3.26
C ASN A 80 0.23 -1.87 -2.14
N TYR A 81 1.12 -0.90 -2.33
CA TYR A 81 2.09 -0.48 -1.32
C TYR A 81 1.41 -0.07 -0.01
N THR A 82 0.44 0.86 -0.08
CA THR A 82 -0.26 1.35 1.11
C THR A 82 -1.05 0.25 1.81
N SER A 83 -1.77 -0.58 1.04
CA SER A 83 -2.57 -1.69 1.58
C SER A 83 -1.69 -2.77 2.22
N SER A 84 -0.64 -3.22 1.54
CA SER A 84 0.28 -4.24 2.09
C SER A 84 0.97 -3.76 3.36
N THR A 85 1.31 -2.48 3.44
CA THR A 85 1.90 -1.88 4.65
C THR A 85 0.89 -1.84 5.82
N GLU A 86 -0.37 -1.50 5.55
CA GLU A 86 -1.43 -1.55 6.57
C GLU A 86 -1.66 -2.98 7.06
N TYR A 87 -1.77 -3.95 6.15
CA TYR A 87 -1.92 -5.35 6.51
C TYR A 87 -0.75 -5.88 7.32
N PHE A 88 0.48 -5.49 6.98
CA PHE A 88 1.66 -5.82 7.77
C PHE A 88 1.54 -5.32 9.21
N LEU A 89 1.14 -4.06 9.40
CA LEU A 89 0.98 -3.46 10.72
C LEU A 89 -0.11 -4.18 11.54
N VAL A 90 -1.25 -4.46 10.92
CA VAL A 90 -2.36 -5.20 11.53
C VAL A 90 -1.92 -6.60 11.95
N ASP A 91 -1.29 -7.35 11.06
CA ASP A 91 -0.82 -8.71 11.32
C ASP A 91 0.22 -8.73 12.47
N LEU A 92 1.13 -7.75 12.47
CA LEU A 92 2.14 -7.61 13.52
C LEU A 92 1.50 -7.36 14.89
N ILE A 93 0.55 -6.43 14.96
CA ILE A 93 -0.18 -6.12 16.20
C ILE A 93 -0.98 -7.34 16.66
N LYS A 94 -1.78 -7.96 15.77
CA LYS A 94 -2.57 -9.15 16.11
C LYS A 94 -1.70 -10.27 16.66
N TRP A 95 -0.56 -10.50 16.02
CA TRP A 95 0.37 -11.53 16.45
C TRP A 95 0.98 -11.21 17.82
N LYS A 96 1.39 -9.95 18.07
CA LYS A 96 1.96 -9.54 19.36
C LYS A 96 0.95 -9.49 20.50
N LEU A 97 -0.31 -9.11 20.25
CA LEU A 97 -1.38 -9.06 21.26
C LEU A 97 -1.80 -10.46 21.77
N ARG A 98 -1.23 -11.55 21.25
CA ARG A 98 -1.35 -12.86 21.87
C ARG A 98 -0.61 -12.93 23.22
N ASP A 99 0.38 -12.05 23.42
CA ASP A 99 0.98 -11.85 24.74
C ASP A 99 -0.03 -11.18 25.69
N LYS A 100 -0.27 -11.80 26.85
CA LYS A 100 -1.30 -11.35 27.81
C LYS A 100 -0.98 -9.99 28.44
N ARG A 101 0.30 -9.66 28.63
CA ARG A 101 0.73 -8.40 29.26
C ARG A 101 0.51 -7.25 28.28
N LEU A 102 0.89 -7.46 27.02
CA LEU A 102 0.65 -6.50 25.96
C LEU A 102 -0.83 -6.34 25.66
N LEU A 103 -1.60 -7.43 25.66
CA LEU A 103 -3.06 -7.37 25.51
C LEU A 103 -3.70 -6.50 26.59
N ARG A 104 -3.34 -6.73 27.86
CA ARG A 104 -3.83 -5.92 28.98
C ARG A 104 -3.46 -4.44 28.79
N ARG A 105 -2.20 -4.14 28.47
CA ARG A 105 -1.76 -2.77 28.17
C ARG A 105 -2.56 -2.15 27.03
N ALA A 106 -2.84 -2.91 25.96
CA ALA A 106 -3.59 -2.44 24.82
C ALA A 106 -5.03 -2.07 25.20
N MET A 107 -5.67 -2.90 26.03
CA MET A 107 -7.01 -2.63 26.58
C MET A 107 -7.00 -1.38 27.46
N ASP A 108 -6.02 -1.24 28.35
CA ASP A 108 -5.88 -0.07 29.23
C ASP A 108 -5.66 1.23 28.42
N LEU A 109 -4.80 1.18 27.39
CA LEU A 109 -4.51 2.34 26.53
C LEU A 109 -5.70 2.81 25.69
N LYS A 110 -6.66 1.92 25.43
CA LYS A 110 -7.86 2.19 24.63
C LYS A 110 -9.14 2.27 25.46
N ASP A 111 -9.02 2.16 26.78
CA ASP A 111 -10.14 2.13 27.71
C ASP A 111 -11.22 1.09 27.33
N ILE A 112 -10.76 -0.11 26.95
CA ILE A 112 -11.65 -1.20 26.54
C ILE A 112 -11.86 -2.15 27.70
N ALA A 113 -13.09 -2.18 28.23
CA ALA A 113 -13.52 -3.16 29.22
C ALA A 113 -14.21 -4.36 28.55
N ILE A 114 -14.03 -5.56 29.14
CA ILE A 114 -14.77 -6.75 28.70
C ILE A 114 -16.25 -6.57 29.04
N LYS A 115 -17.12 -6.58 28.02
CA LYS A 115 -18.56 -6.44 28.21
C LYS A 115 -19.14 -7.72 28.79
N LYS A 116 -20.09 -7.60 29.73
CA LYS A 116 -20.80 -8.76 30.32
C LYS A 116 -21.48 -9.63 29.27
N PHE A 117 -22.04 -9.01 28.23
CA PHE A 117 -22.68 -9.74 27.12
C PHE A 117 -21.68 -10.63 26.37
N ASP A 118 -20.44 -10.17 26.16
CA ASP A 118 -19.43 -10.96 25.46
C ASP A 118 -19.03 -12.21 26.26
N ILE A 119 -19.09 -12.17 27.59
CA ILE A 119 -18.82 -13.33 28.45
C ILE A 119 -19.94 -14.37 28.32
N ILE A 120 -21.17 -13.94 28.05
CA ILE A 120 -22.33 -14.82 27.85
C ILE A 120 -22.32 -15.37 26.41
N GLU A 121 -21.95 -14.55 25.42
CA GLU A 121 -21.92 -14.90 24.00
C GLU A 121 -20.79 -15.90 23.67
N PHE A 122 -19.62 -15.75 24.30
CA PHE A 122 -18.45 -16.59 24.04
C PHE A 122 -18.24 -17.62 25.13
N GLU A 123 -18.59 -18.87 24.85
CA GLU A 123 -18.32 -20.02 25.74
C GLU A 123 -16.82 -20.35 25.83
N ASP A 124 -16.03 -19.94 24.82
CA ASP A 124 -14.58 -20.16 24.74
C ASP A 124 -13.81 -18.86 24.96
N ILE A 125 -12.98 -18.84 26.02
CA ILE A 125 -12.15 -17.69 26.38
C ILE A 125 -11.12 -17.33 25.30
N GLU A 126 -10.68 -18.29 24.49
CA GLU A 126 -9.74 -18.03 23.39
C GLU A 126 -10.44 -17.33 22.23
N LYS A 127 -11.69 -17.68 21.92
CA LYS A 127 -12.51 -16.94 20.94
C LYS A 127 -12.82 -15.52 21.41
N LEU A 128 -13.14 -15.36 22.69
CA LEU A 128 -13.31 -14.04 23.30
C LEU A 128 -12.02 -13.21 23.17
N ARG A 129 -10.87 -13.80 23.48
CA ARG A 129 -9.56 -13.14 23.32
C ARG A 129 -9.31 -12.73 21.87
N GLU A 130 -9.60 -13.61 20.92
CA GLU A 130 -9.42 -13.32 19.49
C GLU A 130 -10.31 -12.15 19.01
N LYS A 131 -11.56 -12.06 19.48
CA LYS A 131 -12.44 -10.88 19.23
C LYS A 131 -11.75 -9.58 19.64
N TYR A 132 -11.23 -9.53 20.87
CA TYR A 132 -10.56 -8.34 21.40
C TYR A 132 -9.23 -8.04 20.71
N ILE A 133 -8.42 -9.06 20.38
CA ILE A 133 -7.19 -8.89 19.59
C ILE A 133 -7.50 -8.26 18.23
N ASN A 134 -8.52 -8.78 17.52
CA ASN A 134 -8.90 -8.27 16.21
C ASN A 134 -9.40 -6.82 16.30
N HIS A 135 -10.23 -6.51 17.29
CA HIS A 135 -10.73 -5.17 17.52
C HIS A 135 -9.60 -4.18 17.84
N LEU A 136 -8.73 -4.53 18.79
CA LEU A 136 -7.58 -3.70 19.19
C LEU A 136 -6.59 -3.48 18.05
N ALA A 137 -6.33 -4.51 17.23
CA ALA A 137 -5.45 -4.37 16.08
C ALA A 137 -5.99 -3.33 15.09
N GLY A 138 -7.31 -3.32 14.84
CA GLY A 138 -7.95 -2.26 14.05
C GLY A 138 -7.80 -0.88 14.70
N GLU A 139 -8.07 -0.78 16.00
CA GLU A 139 -7.98 0.47 16.77
C GLU A 139 -6.58 1.12 16.75
N PHE A 140 -5.51 0.31 16.77
CA PHE A 140 -4.13 0.81 16.73
C PHE A 140 -3.59 1.05 15.31
N SER A 141 -4.20 0.43 14.30
CA SER A 141 -3.85 0.61 12.88
C SER A 141 -4.77 1.59 12.13
N PHE A 142 -5.74 2.20 12.82
CA PHE A 142 -6.64 3.18 12.23
C PHE A 142 -5.99 4.56 12.07
N GLY A 143 -6.34 5.25 10.97
CA GLY A 143 -5.91 6.61 10.68
C GLY A 143 -5.97 6.95 9.19
N THR A 144 -6.03 8.23 8.87
CA THR A 144 -6.02 8.70 7.47
C THR A 144 -4.64 8.59 6.83
N LEU A 145 -3.58 8.90 7.59
CA LEU A 145 -2.18 8.88 7.17
C LEU A 145 -1.37 7.82 7.93
N TRP A 146 -0.22 7.45 7.39
CA TRP A 146 0.64 6.42 7.94
C TRP A 146 1.29 6.84 9.26
N SER A 147 1.77 8.08 9.38
CA SER A 147 2.38 8.61 10.60
C SER A 147 1.50 8.44 11.84
N LYS A 148 0.18 8.64 11.69
CA LYS A 148 -0.80 8.45 12.76
C LYS A 148 -0.92 6.98 13.16
N LYS A 149 -1.03 6.08 12.16
CA LYS A 149 -1.12 4.62 12.39
C LYS A 149 0.13 4.10 13.08
N LEU A 150 1.30 4.48 12.58
CA LEU A 150 2.58 4.06 13.14
C LEU A 150 2.78 4.66 14.54
N GLY A 151 2.44 5.94 14.76
CA GLY A 151 2.51 6.58 16.08
C GLY A 151 1.65 5.89 17.14
N ASN A 152 0.42 5.51 16.78
CA ASN A 152 -0.45 4.71 17.66
C ASN A 152 0.20 3.37 18.02
N THR A 153 0.83 2.72 17.04
CA THR A 153 1.49 1.43 17.23
C THR A 153 2.77 1.56 18.08
N HIS A 154 3.55 2.61 17.89
CA HIS A 154 4.69 2.94 18.75
C HIS A 154 4.26 3.16 20.20
N LYS A 155 3.13 3.85 20.44
CA LYS A 155 2.56 4.03 21.78
C LYS A 155 2.19 2.69 22.43
N LEU A 156 1.57 1.79 21.67
CA LEU A 156 1.24 0.43 22.13
C LEU A 156 2.49 -0.31 22.60
N PHE A 157 3.54 -0.35 21.77
CA PHE A 157 4.77 -1.06 22.07
C PHE A 157 5.75 -0.30 22.96
N ASP A 158 5.41 0.93 23.36
CA ASP A 158 6.24 1.79 24.20
C ASP A 158 7.60 2.11 23.55
N LEU A 159 7.59 2.43 22.26
CA LEU A 159 8.78 2.72 21.45
C LEU A 159 8.84 4.21 21.07
N SER A 160 10.03 4.80 21.04
CA SER A 160 10.24 6.18 20.57
C SER A 160 9.81 6.32 19.10
N PHE A 161 9.07 7.36 18.77
CA PHE A 161 8.60 7.65 17.41
C PHE A 161 8.99 9.06 16.99
N ASP A 162 9.78 9.18 15.92
CA ASP A 162 10.03 10.46 15.28
C ASP A 162 9.10 10.63 14.07
N LYS A 163 8.00 11.34 14.31
CA LYS A 163 7.01 11.67 13.28
C LYS A 163 7.53 12.66 12.22
N HIS A 164 8.67 13.32 12.45
CA HIS A 164 9.18 14.38 11.60
C HIS A 164 10.26 13.93 10.62
N SER A 165 10.66 12.65 10.68
CA SER A 165 11.62 12.09 9.72
C SER A 165 11.11 12.20 8.27
N ASN A 166 12.03 12.42 7.33
CA ASN A 166 11.68 12.54 5.92
C ASN A 166 11.04 11.28 5.35
N VAL A 167 11.44 10.09 5.84
CA VAL A 167 10.81 8.82 5.47
C VAL A 167 9.32 8.85 5.80
N ILE A 168 8.93 9.26 7.01
CA ILE A 168 7.52 9.32 7.41
C ILE A 168 6.74 10.33 6.57
N LYS A 169 7.31 11.51 6.30
CA LYS A 169 6.66 12.52 5.45
C LYS A 169 6.46 12.03 4.03
N SER A 170 7.46 11.37 3.46
CA SER A 170 7.40 10.81 2.12
C SER A 170 6.33 9.72 2.02
N ILE A 171 6.28 8.82 3.01
CA ILE A 171 5.25 7.80 3.11
C ILE A 171 3.84 8.43 3.23
N ASP A 172 3.66 9.41 4.12
CA ASP A 172 2.38 10.10 4.27
C ASP A 172 1.92 10.76 2.96
N SER A 173 2.84 11.34 2.19
CA SER A 173 2.54 11.93 0.88
C SER A 173 2.04 10.88 -0.12
N VAL A 174 2.58 9.66 -0.09
CA VAL A 174 2.05 8.52 -0.88
C VAL A 174 0.64 8.12 -0.40
N TRP A 175 0.37 8.15 0.91
CA TRP A 175 -0.98 7.90 1.46
C TRP A 175 -1.99 8.98 1.04
N GLU A 176 -1.57 10.24 1.00
CA GLU A 176 -2.40 11.34 0.48
C GLU A 176 -2.76 11.09 -0.98
N GLN A 177 -1.79 10.67 -1.79
CA GLN A 177 -2.05 10.31 -3.18
C GLN A 177 -3.02 9.13 -3.31
N ARG A 178 -2.87 8.09 -2.48
CA ARG A 178 -3.85 6.99 -2.40
C ARG A 178 -5.26 7.47 -2.06
N ASN A 179 -5.39 8.40 -1.13
CA ASN A 179 -6.69 8.96 -0.75
C ASN A 179 -7.30 9.78 -1.90
N LYS A 180 -6.50 10.56 -2.63
CA LYS A 180 -6.96 11.25 -3.84
C LYS A 180 -7.47 10.25 -4.89
N LEU A 181 -6.73 9.17 -5.14
CA LEU A 181 -7.14 8.11 -6.08
C LEU A 181 -8.48 7.47 -5.69
N ALA A 182 -8.70 7.19 -4.40
CA ALA A 182 -9.93 6.57 -3.91
C ALA A 182 -11.18 7.46 -4.04
N HIS A 183 -11.02 8.78 -4.14
CA HIS A 183 -12.13 9.74 -4.18
C HIS A 183 -12.47 10.24 -5.60
N LEU A 184 -11.83 9.72 -6.64
CA LEU A 184 -12.01 10.20 -8.01
C LEU A 184 -12.78 9.19 -8.88
N ASN A 185 -13.85 9.68 -9.51
CA ASN A 185 -14.62 8.94 -10.51
C ASN A 185 -14.09 9.13 -11.94
N ARG A 186 -13.02 9.92 -12.16
CA ARG A 186 -12.43 10.16 -13.50
C ARG A 186 -10.91 10.34 -13.41
N ILE A 187 -10.20 9.61 -14.27
CA ILE A 187 -8.75 9.37 -14.26
C ILE A 187 -7.93 10.49 -14.94
N ASN A 188 -8.56 11.36 -15.74
CA ASN A 188 -7.81 12.15 -16.73
C ASN A 188 -7.00 13.35 -16.20
N HIS A 189 -7.06 13.73 -14.92
CA HIS A 189 -6.45 14.99 -14.47
C HIS A 189 -5.85 14.98 -13.06
N LEU A 190 -5.55 13.81 -12.47
CA LEU A 190 -4.82 13.86 -11.20
C LEU A 190 -3.32 13.95 -11.47
N PRO A 191 -2.65 15.07 -11.15
CA PRO A 191 -1.20 15.09 -11.15
C PRO A 191 -0.70 14.06 -10.14
N MET A 192 0.03 13.08 -10.64
CA MET A 192 0.70 12.09 -9.80
C MET A 192 1.88 12.77 -9.13
N SER A 193 1.76 12.98 -7.82
CA SER A 193 2.78 13.68 -7.05
C SER A 193 2.97 13.06 -5.67
N PHE A 194 4.19 13.16 -5.15
CA PHE A 194 4.51 12.86 -3.76
C PHE A 194 5.79 13.59 -3.34
N THR A 195 5.98 13.76 -2.03
CA THR A 195 7.23 14.26 -1.44
C THR A 195 8.26 13.14 -1.35
N ASP A 196 9.45 13.34 -1.89
CA ASP A 196 10.54 12.34 -1.88
C ASP A 196 11.26 12.25 -0.52
N LEU A 197 12.31 11.43 -0.44
CA LEU A 197 13.11 11.26 0.78
C LEU A 197 13.98 12.47 1.14
N ASN A 198 14.23 13.38 0.19
CA ASN A 198 14.95 14.63 0.41
C ASN A 198 14.00 15.75 0.89
N GLY A 199 12.70 15.57 0.72
CA GLY A 199 11.67 16.55 1.04
C GLY A 199 11.21 17.37 -0.16
N ASP A 200 11.63 17.00 -1.37
CA ASP A 200 11.26 17.65 -2.61
C ASP A 200 9.93 17.09 -3.13
N ASN A 201 9.06 17.96 -3.66
CA ASN A 201 7.83 17.51 -4.30
C ASN A 201 8.14 17.03 -5.73
N LEU A 202 7.92 15.74 -5.97
CA LEU A 202 8.00 15.13 -7.29
C LEU A 202 6.61 15.05 -7.88
N GLU A 203 6.49 15.45 -9.14
CA GLU A 203 5.26 15.39 -9.91
C GLU A 203 5.60 14.88 -11.31
N ILE A 204 4.77 13.99 -11.84
CA ILE A 204 4.84 13.59 -13.24
C ILE A 204 4.23 14.71 -14.08
N LYS A 205 5.06 15.34 -14.89
CA LYS A 205 4.66 16.40 -15.83
C LYS A 205 4.04 15.80 -17.08
N ASP A 206 4.62 14.71 -17.57
CA ASP A 206 4.12 14.01 -18.76
C ASP A 206 4.31 12.49 -18.62
N LEU A 207 3.19 11.76 -18.58
CA LEU A 207 3.19 10.30 -18.54
C LEU A 207 3.74 9.67 -19.83
N LYS A 208 3.77 10.40 -20.93
CA LYS A 208 4.30 9.94 -22.22
C LYS A 208 5.83 9.99 -22.23
N ASP A 209 6.41 10.98 -21.56
CA ASP A 209 7.85 11.11 -21.40
C ASP A 209 8.38 9.95 -20.54
N ASN A 210 9.21 9.11 -21.14
CA ASN A 210 9.79 7.97 -20.46
C ASN A 210 10.76 8.37 -19.34
N ASP A 211 11.51 9.46 -19.53
CA ASP A 211 12.51 9.89 -18.54
C ASP A 211 11.82 10.47 -17.31
N ASP A 212 10.75 11.24 -17.51
CA ASP A 212 9.92 11.79 -16.41
C ASP A 212 9.21 10.67 -15.63
N TYR A 213 8.59 9.73 -16.37
CA TYR A 213 7.98 8.55 -15.76
C TYR A 213 8.99 7.69 -14.99
N LEU A 214 10.14 7.37 -15.60
CA LEU A 214 11.19 6.57 -14.97
C LEU A 214 11.74 7.24 -13.72
N LYS A 215 11.98 8.56 -13.77
CA LYS A 215 12.42 9.33 -12.60
C LYS A 215 11.43 9.21 -11.46
N PHE A 216 10.13 9.40 -11.74
CA PHE A 216 9.09 9.24 -10.73
C PHE A 216 9.07 7.82 -10.15
N CYS A 217 9.11 6.79 -10.99
CA CYS A 217 9.14 5.39 -10.56
C CYS A 217 10.33 5.10 -9.65
N ILE A 218 11.53 5.57 -10.00
CA ILE A 218 12.75 5.36 -9.20
C ILE A 218 12.59 5.95 -7.80
N GLU A 219 12.09 7.17 -7.69
CA GLU A 219 11.93 7.85 -6.40
C GLU A 219 10.82 7.21 -5.55
N LEU A 220 9.74 6.75 -6.18
CA LEU A 220 8.72 5.98 -5.49
C LEU A 220 9.28 4.65 -4.98
N ILE A 221 10.09 3.94 -5.78
CA ILE A 221 10.76 2.70 -5.38
C ILE A 221 11.73 2.94 -4.21
N LYS A 222 12.50 4.04 -4.23
CA LYS A 222 13.37 4.43 -3.11
C LYS A 222 12.56 4.65 -1.82
N THR A 223 11.42 5.30 -1.93
CA THR A 223 10.49 5.50 -0.80
C THR A 223 9.97 4.17 -0.25
N ILE A 224 9.58 3.24 -1.13
CA ILE A 224 9.17 1.88 -0.76
C ILE A 224 10.30 1.13 -0.04
N ASN A 225 11.53 1.22 -0.53
CA ASN A 225 12.70 0.58 0.11
C ASN A 225 12.98 1.18 1.49
N ALA A 226 12.97 2.51 1.63
CA ALA A 226 13.15 3.17 2.92
C ALA A 226 12.04 2.77 3.92
N SER A 227 10.82 2.55 3.42
CA SER A 227 9.71 2.04 4.22
C SER A 227 9.98 0.63 4.73
N LEU A 228 10.48 -0.27 3.88
CA LEU A 228 10.87 -1.64 4.30
C LEU A 228 11.91 -1.62 5.40
N ASP A 229 12.99 -0.85 5.21
CA ASP A 229 14.07 -0.76 6.19
C ASP A 229 13.56 -0.21 7.53
N MET A 230 12.66 0.76 7.48
CA MET A 230 12.02 1.30 8.68
C MET A 230 11.14 0.25 9.38
N LEU A 231 10.32 -0.49 8.62
CA LEU A 231 9.44 -1.53 9.15
C LEU A 231 10.20 -2.73 9.71
N ASP A 232 11.32 -3.11 9.10
CA ASP A 232 12.21 -4.16 9.62
C ASP A 232 12.82 -3.75 10.96
N LYS A 233 13.43 -2.56 11.02
CA LYS A 233 13.98 -1.99 12.26
C LYS A 233 12.90 -1.86 13.33
N PHE A 234 11.70 -1.44 12.95
CA PHE A 234 10.56 -1.34 13.86
C PHE A 234 10.17 -2.72 14.41
N GLN A 235 10.04 -3.73 13.55
CA GLN A 235 9.77 -5.10 13.96
C GLN A 235 10.87 -5.63 14.90
N GLN A 236 12.14 -5.43 14.58
CA GLN A 236 13.27 -5.85 15.41
C GLN A 236 13.21 -5.21 16.81
N ARG A 237 12.90 -3.92 16.92
CA ARG A 237 12.73 -3.26 18.23
C ARG A 237 11.55 -3.80 19.04
N ILE A 238 10.42 -4.05 18.37
CA ILE A 238 9.26 -4.69 19.01
C ILE A 238 9.64 -6.08 19.51
N MET A 239 10.45 -6.78 18.73
CA MET A 239 10.99 -8.08 19.08
C MET A 239 11.88 -7.96 20.32
N GLU A 240 12.96 -7.21 20.30
CA GLU A 240 13.86 -7.01 21.43
C GLU A 240 13.13 -6.65 22.74
N LYS A 241 12.14 -5.76 22.66
CA LYS A 241 11.39 -5.31 23.85
C LYS A 241 10.36 -6.32 24.35
N TRP A 242 9.75 -7.11 23.46
CA TRP A 242 8.60 -7.97 23.76
C TRP A 242 8.82 -9.44 23.34
N LEU A 243 10.06 -9.93 23.23
CA LEU A 243 10.44 -11.35 23.09
C LEU A 243 11.06 -11.93 24.36
N ASN A 244 11.65 -11.08 25.19
CA ASN A 244 12.20 -11.53 26.45
C ASN A 244 11.03 -11.76 27.41
N PHE A 245 10.89 -13.00 27.90
CA PHE A 245 9.86 -13.58 28.79
C PHE A 245 8.75 -14.38 28.09
#